data_AF-A0A917DS78-F1
#
_entry.id   AF-A0A917DS78-F1
#
_cell.length_a   1.000
_cell.length_b   1.000
_cell.length_c   1.000
_cell.angle_alpha   90.00
_cell.angle_beta   90.00
_cell.angle_gamma   90.00
#
_symmetry.space_group_name_H-M   'P 1'
#
loop_
_entity.id
_entity.type
_entity.pdbx_description
1 polymer ?
#
loop_
_entity_poly.entity_id
_entity_poly.type
_entity_poly.pdbx_seq_one_letter_code
_entity_poly.pdbx_strand_id
1 'polypeptide(L)'
;MADAQTSDAVPKAKRKGDKGYKKETIKEKLDRLPVGVTTPTASASLPGGNNISSVDDAKKFATETLPDLGLKLKKTIKDVKKEIKGLKKEFNGRDYEGIKVEKQLIRQGTGNNLTFLEFYTLKEFTQPNPYNRHLFWYDRKANRIVEGIGRDRATNDLMHGPYKKYLGDLVVEEGWYYLGAKDGRWELYDKNYNLLNKEYYERGFYQDSEISYYDESKTKIKEVKPKLYGKVTGEYLTFNESGTLAEQGMMDDSVKVGRWIEYYPTGNRRKKETQYGKDCYDNGFESYVVYEYDEKGKITFESPKIKKN
;
A
#
# COMPACT_ATOMS: atom_id res chain seq x y z
N MET A 1 42.21 -31.54 -28.93
CA MET A 1 41.98 -32.84 -28.26
C MET A 1 42.47 -32.71 -26.83
N ALA A 2 41.69 -32.86 -25.78
CA ALA A 2 40.25 -33.04 -25.62
C ALA A 2 39.94 -32.70 -24.15
N ASP A 3 38.85 -31.95 -23.94
CA ASP A 3 37.77 -32.09 -22.95
C ASP A 3 38.07 -32.61 -21.53
N ALA A 4 37.73 -31.80 -20.50
CA ALA A 4 36.52 -31.92 -19.65
C ALA A 4 36.74 -32.91 -18.48
N GLN A 5 36.26 -32.76 -17.25
CA GLN A 5 35.22 -31.97 -16.60
C GLN A 5 35.48 -32.20 -15.08
N THR A 6 35.58 -31.15 -14.26
CA THR A 6 35.45 -31.30 -12.80
C THR A 6 34.11 -30.70 -12.38
N SER A 7 33.21 -31.58 -11.96
CA SER A 7 31.90 -31.27 -11.41
C SER A 7 32.05 -30.71 -9.99
N ASP A 8 31.89 -29.40 -9.83
CA ASP A 8 31.74 -28.82 -8.49
C ASP A 8 30.30 -29.01 -7.98
N ALA A 9 30.21 -29.85 -6.96
CA ALA A 9 29.00 -30.20 -6.26
C ALA A 9 28.44 -28.99 -5.50
N VAL A 10 27.23 -28.57 -5.87
CA VAL A 10 26.42 -27.63 -5.07
C VAL A 10 26.13 -28.27 -3.70
N PRO A 11 26.50 -27.64 -2.57
CA PRO A 11 26.20 -28.20 -1.25
C PRO A 11 24.68 -28.14 -0.98
N LYS A 12 24.05 -29.31 -0.95
CA LYS A 12 22.67 -29.52 -0.47
C LYS A 12 22.61 -29.27 1.04
N ALA A 13 21.89 -28.23 1.46
CA ALA A 13 21.57 -27.99 2.86
C ALA A 13 20.67 -29.12 3.42
N LYS A 14 21.11 -29.74 4.52
CA LYS A 14 20.39 -30.79 5.25
C LYS A 14 19.09 -30.23 5.85
N ARG A 15 17.96 -30.88 5.54
CA ARG A 15 16.65 -30.65 6.16
C ARG A 15 16.67 -31.08 7.62
N LYS A 16 16.26 -30.20 8.53
CA LYS A 16 15.96 -30.51 9.94
C LYS A 16 14.45 -30.36 10.17
N GLY A 17 13.79 -31.50 10.35
CA GLY A 17 12.51 -31.71 11.03
C GLY A 17 11.32 -30.81 10.65
N ASP A 18 10.42 -31.35 9.83
CA ASP A 18 9.03 -30.88 9.75
C ASP A 18 8.37 -31.00 11.14
N LYS A 19 8.24 -29.88 11.85
CA LYS A 19 7.21 -29.76 12.89
C LYS A 19 5.94 -29.28 12.19
N GLY A 20 5.05 -30.22 11.91
CA GLY A 20 3.71 -29.93 11.40
C GLY A 20 3.01 -28.93 12.32
N TYR A 21 2.75 -27.73 11.80
CA TYR A 21 1.91 -26.74 12.47
C TYR A 21 0.46 -27.20 12.37
N LYS A 22 -0.16 -27.52 13.51
CA LYS A 22 -1.61 -27.69 13.57
C LYS A 22 -2.26 -26.32 13.38
N LYS A 23 -3.13 -26.20 12.38
CA LYS A 23 -3.99 -25.02 12.19
C LYS A 23 -4.96 -24.97 13.37
N GLU A 24 -4.79 -24.00 14.27
CA GLU A 24 -5.79 -23.68 15.30
C GLU A 24 -7.03 -23.09 14.62
N THR A 25 -8.20 -23.55 15.06
CA THR A 25 -9.49 -23.11 14.54
C THR A 25 -9.85 -21.71 15.04
N ILE A 26 -10.67 -20.98 14.26
CA ILE A 26 -11.14 -19.63 14.61
C ILE A 26 -11.80 -19.61 15.99
N LYS A 27 -12.48 -20.70 16.36
CA LYS A 27 -13.17 -20.87 17.64
C LYS A 27 -12.20 -20.91 18.83
N GLU A 28 -11.08 -21.60 18.70
CA GLU A 28 -10.03 -21.68 19.74
C GLU A 28 -9.31 -20.35 19.97
N LYS A 29 -9.22 -19.51 18.93
CA LYS A 29 -8.71 -18.12 19.04
C LYS A 29 -9.74 -17.18 19.67
N LEU A 30 -11.03 -17.41 19.41
CA LEU A 30 -12.14 -16.64 19.96
C LEU A 30 -12.35 -16.94 21.46
N ASP A 31 -12.21 -18.19 21.88
CA ASP A 31 -12.42 -18.64 23.27
C ASP A 31 -11.32 -18.17 24.25
N ARG A 32 -10.21 -17.63 23.74
CA ARG A 32 -9.15 -16.97 24.55
C ARG A 32 -9.37 -15.46 24.70
N LEU A 33 -10.45 -14.92 24.13
CA LEU A 33 -10.88 -13.54 24.40
C LEU A 33 -11.60 -13.52 25.76
N PRO A 34 -11.32 -12.56 26.66
CA PRO A 34 -12.11 -12.41 27.88
C PRO A 34 -13.58 -12.12 27.52
N VAL A 35 -14.49 -12.82 28.21
CA VAL A 35 -15.94 -12.73 28.01
C VAL A 35 -16.39 -11.29 28.31
N GLY A 36 -16.74 -10.55 27.25
CA GLY A 36 -17.12 -9.14 27.35
C GLY A 36 -17.04 -8.34 26.05
N VAL A 37 -16.41 -8.87 24.99
CA VAL A 37 -16.36 -8.21 23.68
C VAL A 37 -17.63 -8.53 22.88
N THR A 38 -18.65 -7.69 23.01
CA THR A 38 -19.72 -7.63 22.01
C THR A 38 -19.17 -6.93 20.77
N THR A 39 -19.44 -7.47 19.58
CA THR A 39 -19.12 -6.81 18.31
C THR A 39 -19.82 -5.44 18.26
N PRO A 40 -19.11 -4.31 18.06
CA PRO A 40 -19.76 -3.02 18.02
C PRO A 40 -20.63 -2.91 16.77
N THR A 41 -21.91 -2.62 16.99
CA THR A 41 -22.82 -2.15 15.93
C THR A 41 -22.46 -0.69 15.65
N ALA A 42 -22.25 -0.35 14.38
CA ALA A 42 -21.82 0.97 13.97
C ALA A 42 -22.90 2.03 14.28
N SER A 43 -22.75 2.76 15.38
CA SER A 43 -23.39 4.06 15.57
C SER A 43 -22.42 5.14 15.11
N ALA A 44 -22.66 5.69 13.92
CA ALA A 44 -21.89 6.81 13.39
C ALA A 44 -22.30 8.11 14.09
N SER A 45 -21.37 8.74 14.81
CA SER A 45 -21.50 10.13 15.27
C SER A 45 -20.57 11.00 14.43
N LEU A 46 -21.10 12.11 13.88
CA LEU A 46 -20.38 13.07 13.05
C LEU A 46 -19.99 14.33 13.84
N PRO A 47 -18.97 15.10 13.40
CA PRO A 47 -18.53 16.31 14.08
C PRO A 47 -19.49 17.48 13.82
N GLY A 48 -19.85 18.23 14.86
CA GLY A 48 -20.70 19.44 14.76
C GLY A 48 -21.87 19.52 15.74
N GLY A 49 -22.07 18.51 16.61
CA GLY A 49 -23.00 18.59 17.75
C GLY A 49 -24.49 18.66 17.43
N ASN A 50 -24.87 18.89 16.17
CA ASN A 50 -26.26 18.85 15.74
C ASN A 50 -26.60 17.44 15.25
N ASN A 51 -27.25 16.67 16.12
CA ASN A 51 -27.88 15.42 15.72
C ASN A 51 -28.92 15.73 14.64
N ILE A 52 -28.72 15.21 13.43
CA ILE A 52 -29.77 15.16 12.39
C ILE A 52 -30.82 14.18 12.90
N SER A 53 -31.73 14.68 13.73
CA SER A 53 -32.78 13.89 14.37
C SER A 53 -34.06 13.89 13.55
N SER A 54 -34.18 14.80 12.59
CA SER A 54 -35.35 14.95 11.73
C SER A 54 -35.01 15.00 10.24
N VAL A 55 -35.99 14.62 9.42
CA VAL A 55 -35.94 14.69 7.96
C VAL A 55 -35.80 16.13 7.47
N ASP A 56 -36.24 17.11 8.25
CA ASP A 56 -36.22 18.52 7.86
C ASP A 56 -34.87 19.18 8.14
N ASP A 57 -34.12 18.71 9.14
CA ASP A 57 -32.72 19.13 9.36
C ASP A 57 -31.80 18.65 8.22
N ALA A 58 -32.04 17.43 7.74
CA ALA A 58 -31.32 16.88 6.58
C ALA A 58 -31.63 17.66 5.29
N LYS A 59 -32.86 18.13 5.12
CA LYS A 59 -33.26 18.97 3.97
C LYS A 59 -32.62 20.35 4.06
N LYS A 60 -32.66 21.02 5.22
CA LYS A 60 -32.03 22.33 5.40
C LYS A 60 -30.54 22.30 5.06
N PHE A 61 -29.82 21.32 5.61
CA PHE A 61 -28.39 21.17 5.34
C PHE A 61 -28.09 20.94 3.84
N ALA A 62 -28.87 20.11 3.16
CA ALA A 62 -28.73 19.87 1.72
C ALA A 62 -29.07 21.10 0.86
N THR A 63 -29.94 21.98 1.35
CA THR A 63 -30.34 23.21 0.63
C THR A 63 -29.36 24.36 0.90
N GLU A 64 -28.76 24.41 2.08
CA GLU A 64 -27.79 25.44 2.49
C GLU A 64 -26.38 25.18 1.95
N THR A 65 -26.00 23.92 1.71
CA THR A 65 -24.66 23.54 1.22
C THR A 65 -24.51 23.53 -0.30
N LEU A 66 -25.60 23.72 -1.04
CA LEU A 66 -25.61 23.73 -2.50
C LEU A 66 -26.31 24.99 -3.03
N PRO A 67 -25.65 26.16 -3.09
CA PRO A 67 -26.14 27.22 -3.93
C PRO A 67 -25.86 26.85 -5.39
N ASP A 68 -26.92 26.90 -6.19
CA ASP A 68 -26.88 27.00 -7.64
C ASP A 68 -26.35 25.79 -8.43
N LEU A 69 -27.09 24.69 -8.39
CA LEU A 69 -27.16 23.75 -9.51
C LEU A 69 -28.63 23.46 -9.78
N GLY A 70 -29.22 24.22 -10.71
CA GLY A 70 -30.57 24.09 -11.24
C GLY A 70 -30.85 22.75 -11.95
N LEU A 71 -30.49 21.63 -11.34
CA LEU A 71 -30.89 20.29 -11.73
C LEU A 71 -32.18 19.93 -10.99
N LYS A 72 -33.25 19.72 -11.77
CA LYS A 72 -34.55 19.22 -11.32
C LYS A 72 -34.38 17.98 -10.43
N LEU A 73 -34.36 18.16 -9.11
CA LEU A 73 -34.30 17.11 -8.09
C LEU A 73 -35.63 16.35 -8.03
N LYS A 74 -35.79 15.36 -8.92
CA LYS A 74 -36.84 14.32 -8.87
C LYS A 74 -36.25 12.96 -8.44
N LYS A 75 -35.35 12.94 -7.46
CA LYS A 75 -34.92 11.69 -6.81
C LYS A 75 -35.18 11.78 -5.32
N THR A 76 -35.92 10.82 -4.77
CA THR A 76 -36.20 10.80 -3.33
C THR A 76 -34.93 10.39 -2.56
N ILE A 77 -34.83 10.79 -1.30
CA ILE A 77 -33.73 10.39 -0.38
C ILE A 77 -33.60 8.85 -0.33
N LYS A 78 -34.70 8.12 -0.52
CA LYS A 78 -34.71 6.65 -0.54
C LYS A 78 -34.04 6.09 -1.80
N ASP A 79 -34.25 6.71 -2.95
CA ASP A 79 -33.60 6.33 -4.22
C ASP A 79 -32.11 6.67 -4.18
N VAL A 80 -31.75 7.84 -3.65
CA VAL A 80 -30.35 8.23 -3.43
C VAL A 80 -29.67 7.29 -2.44
N LYS A 81 -30.33 6.89 -1.32
CA LYS A 81 -29.80 5.88 -0.39
C LYS A 81 -29.64 4.51 -1.04
N LYS A 82 -30.56 4.10 -1.90
CA LYS A 82 -30.50 2.83 -2.63
C LYS A 82 -29.39 2.82 -3.68
N GLU A 83 -29.19 3.94 -4.39
CA GLU A 83 -28.07 4.16 -5.31
C GLU A 83 -26.73 4.18 -4.54
N ILE A 84 -26.63 4.91 -3.42
CA ILE A 84 -25.44 4.91 -2.54
C ILE A 84 -25.16 3.51 -1.97
N LYS A 85 -26.19 2.75 -1.59
CA LYS A 85 -26.05 1.37 -1.11
C LYS A 85 -25.69 0.39 -2.23
N GLY A 86 -26.15 0.64 -3.46
CA GLY A 86 -25.73 -0.12 -4.65
C GLY A 86 -24.30 0.21 -5.10
N LEU A 87 -23.84 1.45 -4.86
CA LEU A 87 -22.47 1.91 -5.12
C LEU A 87 -21.49 1.40 -4.06
N LYS A 88 -21.92 1.28 -2.80
CA LYS A 88 -21.18 0.57 -1.75
C LYS A 88 -21.33 -0.93 -1.95
N LYS A 89 -20.48 -1.54 -2.80
CA LYS A 89 -20.25 -2.99 -2.74
C LYS A 89 -19.69 -3.32 -1.36
N GLU A 90 -20.56 -3.65 -0.43
CA GLU A 90 -20.17 -4.15 0.89
C GLU A 90 -19.35 -5.43 0.70
N PHE A 91 -18.20 -5.49 1.35
CA PHE A 91 -17.31 -6.63 1.26
C PHE A 91 -18.03 -7.88 1.77
N ASN A 92 -18.07 -8.94 0.95
CA ASN A 92 -18.82 -10.15 1.27
C ASN A 92 -18.08 -11.11 2.22
N GLY A 93 -16.83 -10.79 2.62
CA GLY A 93 -16.01 -11.62 3.50
C GLY A 93 -15.33 -12.83 2.83
N ARG A 94 -15.58 -13.07 1.54
CA ARG A 94 -15.16 -14.29 0.83
C ARG A 94 -14.18 -14.01 -0.30
N ASP A 95 -14.37 -12.92 -1.02
CA ASP A 95 -13.54 -12.51 -2.14
C ASP A 95 -13.51 -10.99 -2.27
N TYR A 96 -12.43 -10.48 -2.85
CA TYR A 96 -12.32 -9.10 -3.31
C TYR A 96 -11.97 -9.15 -4.79
N GLU A 97 -12.73 -8.43 -5.62
CA GLU A 97 -12.54 -8.44 -7.08
C GLU A 97 -12.54 -9.86 -7.70
N GLY A 98 -13.32 -10.79 -7.12
CA GLY A 98 -13.40 -12.19 -7.56
C GLY A 98 -12.27 -13.10 -7.08
N ILE A 99 -11.28 -12.58 -6.35
CA ILE A 99 -10.16 -13.36 -5.81
C ILE A 99 -10.45 -13.76 -4.36
N LYS A 100 -10.39 -15.06 -4.07
CA LYS A 100 -10.73 -15.62 -2.76
C LYS A 100 -9.74 -15.19 -1.68
N VAL A 101 -10.30 -14.79 -0.53
CA VAL A 101 -9.54 -14.31 0.62
C VAL A 101 -9.76 -15.11 1.89
N GLU A 102 -8.82 -15.00 2.82
CA GLU A 102 -8.88 -15.51 4.19
C GLU A 102 -8.65 -14.37 5.18
N LYS A 103 -9.52 -14.29 6.19
CA LYS A 103 -9.43 -13.29 7.25
C LYS A 103 -8.28 -13.63 8.20
N GLN A 104 -7.47 -12.63 8.52
CA GLN A 104 -6.41 -12.68 9.52
C GLN A 104 -6.68 -11.63 10.59
N LEU A 105 -6.20 -11.92 11.80
CA LEU A 105 -6.24 -11.01 12.93
C LEU A 105 -4.92 -11.10 13.70
N ILE A 106 -4.27 -9.96 13.89
CA ILE A 106 -3.06 -9.84 14.71
C ILE A 106 -3.35 -8.93 15.89
N ARG A 107 -2.85 -9.32 17.07
CA ARG A 107 -2.78 -8.48 18.25
C ARG A 107 -1.32 -8.15 18.55
N GLN A 108 -0.99 -6.87 18.72
CA GLN A 108 0.36 -6.38 18.99
C GLN A 108 0.37 -5.37 20.14
N GLY A 109 1.44 -5.37 20.94
CA GLY A 109 1.60 -4.44 22.06
C GLY A 109 0.84 -4.81 23.33
N THR A 110 0.96 -3.97 24.34
CA THR A 110 0.35 -4.11 25.66
C THR A 110 -0.12 -2.75 26.18
N GLY A 111 -1.08 -2.76 27.11
CA GLY A 111 -1.62 -1.53 27.72
C GLY A 111 -2.17 -0.55 26.68
N ASN A 112 -1.80 0.72 26.82
CA ASN A 112 -2.29 1.82 25.97
C ASN A 112 -1.81 1.78 24.51
N ASN A 113 -0.80 0.96 24.20
CA ASN A 113 -0.27 0.76 22.85
C ASN A 113 -0.76 -0.54 22.22
N LEU A 114 -1.80 -1.16 22.79
CA LEU A 114 -2.42 -2.36 22.25
C LEU A 114 -3.08 -2.05 20.90
N THR A 115 -2.64 -2.74 19.87
CA THR A 115 -3.16 -2.63 18.51
C THR A 115 -3.74 -3.95 18.03
N PHE A 116 -4.84 -3.85 17.29
CA PHE A 116 -5.44 -4.97 16.58
C PHE A 116 -5.42 -4.67 15.08
N LEU A 117 -4.99 -5.64 14.29
CA LEU A 117 -4.95 -5.53 12.84
C LEU A 117 -5.89 -6.59 12.29
N GLU A 118 -6.98 -6.15 11.66
CA GLU A 118 -7.91 -6.98 10.92
C GLU A 118 -7.63 -6.82 9.43
N PHE A 119 -7.30 -7.91 8.74
CA PHE A 119 -6.97 -7.84 7.33
C PHE A 119 -7.21 -9.17 6.64
N TYR A 120 -7.03 -9.19 5.32
CA TYR A 120 -7.28 -10.36 4.51
C TYR A 120 -6.05 -10.70 3.66
N THR A 121 -5.83 -12.00 3.48
CA THR A 121 -4.75 -12.55 2.66
C THR A 121 -5.33 -13.44 1.57
N LEU A 122 -4.58 -13.65 0.49
CA LEU A 122 -4.97 -14.58 -0.56
C LEU A 122 -5.09 -16.01 -0.03
N LYS A 123 -6.17 -16.72 -0.42
CA LYS A 123 -6.28 -18.16 -0.23
C LYS A 123 -5.42 -18.95 -1.22
N GLU A 124 -5.40 -18.47 -2.45
CA GLU A 124 -4.64 -19.04 -3.55
C GLU A 124 -3.70 -17.97 -4.11
N PHE A 125 -2.42 -18.30 -4.22
CA PHE A 125 -1.42 -17.34 -4.65
C PHE A 125 -1.68 -16.89 -6.08
N THR A 126 -1.77 -15.57 -6.27
CA THR A 126 -1.81 -14.91 -7.57
C THR A 126 -0.62 -13.97 -7.66
N GLN A 127 0.06 -13.96 -8.80
CA GLN A 127 1.23 -13.14 -9.01
C GLN A 127 0.83 -11.65 -8.94
N PRO A 128 1.45 -10.84 -8.05
CA PRO A 128 1.21 -9.41 -8.00
C PRO A 128 1.78 -8.69 -9.24
N ASN A 129 1.33 -7.46 -9.45
CA ASN A 129 1.86 -6.60 -10.50
C ASN A 129 3.39 -6.40 -10.29
N PRO A 130 4.25 -6.77 -11.25
CA PRO A 130 5.70 -6.68 -11.12
C PRO A 130 6.23 -5.24 -11.00
N TYR A 131 5.44 -4.25 -11.43
CA TYR A 131 5.81 -2.83 -11.36
C TYR A 131 5.66 -2.24 -9.96
N ASN A 132 4.90 -2.90 -9.07
CA ASN A 132 4.70 -2.41 -7.71
C ASN A 132 5.94 -2.65 -6.84
N ARG A 133 6.43 -1.57 -6.24
CA ARG A 133 7.59 -1.58 -5.34
C ARG A 133 7.19 -1.84 -3.88
N HIS A 134 5.97 -1.42 -3.56
CA HIS A 134 5.36 -1.45 -2.24
C HIS A 134 4.30 -2.55 -2.16
N LEU A 135 4.75 -3.79 -1.87
CA LEU A 135 3.87 -4.95 -1.70
C LEU A 135 3.87 -5.40 -0.24
N PHE A 136 2.67 -5.61 0.30
CA PHE A 136 2.42 -5.93 1.69
C PHE A 136 2.09 -7.42 1.86
N TRP A 137 2.78 -8.05 2.80
CA TRP A 137 2.73 -9.46 3.09
C TRP A 137 2.49 -9.69 4.57
N TYR A 138 1.74 -10.73 4.91
CA TYR A 138 1.64 -11.22 6.26
C TYR A 138 2.70 -12.30 6.51
N ASP A 139 3.68 -12.00 7.36
CA ASP A 139 4.65 -12.99 7.83
C ASP A 139 4.02 -13.81 8.97
N ARG A 140 3.69 -15.07 8.69
CA ARG A 140 3.06 -15.97 9.66
C ARG A 140 3.96 -16.31 10.84
N LYS A 141 5.29 -16.38 10.61
CA LYS A 141 6.25 -16.76 11.66
C LYS A 141 6.49 -15.58 12.61
N ALA A 142 6.67 -14.39 12.06
CA ALA A 142 6.86 -13.18 12.85
C ALA A 142 5.54 -12.55 13.33
N ASN A 143 4.40 -13.05 12.86
CA ASN A 143 3.06 -12.57 13.16
C ASN A 143 2.92 -11.04 12.98
N ARG A 144 3.35 -10.54 11.82
CA ARG A 144 3.32 -9.12 11.47
C ARG A 144 3.17 -8.91 9.97
N ILE A 145 2.70 -7.73 9.60
CA ILE A 145 2.71 -7.29 8.21
C ILE A 145 4.10 -6.76 7.89
N VAL A 146 4.64 -7.13 6.73
CA VAL A 146 5.93 -6.69 6.21
C VAL A 146 5.77 -6.22 4.77
N GLU A 147 6.54 -5.21 4.42
CA GLU A 147 6.63 -4.72 3.06
C GLU A 147 7.82 -5.37 2.32
N GLY A 148 7.66 -5.56 1.01
CA GLY A 148 8.74 -5.93 0.11
C GLY A 148 8.24 -6.51 -1.21
N ILE A 149 9.04 -6.34 -2.27
CA ILE A 149 8.72 -6.74 -3.65
C ILE A 149 8.47 -8.25 -3.80
N GLY A 150 9.15 -9.07 -2.98
CA GLY A 150 9.00 -10.51 -2.99
C GLY A 150 9.35 -11.12 -1.65
N ARG A 151 8.60 -12.16 -1.25
CA ARG A 151 8.79 -12.90 -0.01
C ARG A 151 8.62 -14.40 -0.25
N ASP A 152 9.16 -15.19 0.67
CA ASP A 152 8.97 -16.64 0.65
C ASP A 152 7.50 -16.99 0.95
N ARG A 153 6.84 -17.61 -0.02
CA ARG A 153 5.43 -18.02 0.05
C ARG A 153 5.18 -19.15 1.06
N ALA A 154 6.22 -19.88 1.47
CA ALA A 154 6.08 -20.89 2.52
C ALA A 154 5.87 -20.26 3.89
N THR A 155 6.22 -18.99 4.08
CA THR A 155 6.15 -18.30 5.38
C THR A 155 5.32 -17.02 5.34
N ASN A 156 5.06 -16.49 4.16
CA ASN A 156 4.38 -15.21 3.97
C ASN A 156 3.17 -15.36 3.04
N ASP A 157 2.06 -14.72 3.42
CA ASP A 157 0.84 -14.68 2.64
C ASP A 157 0.61 -13.26 2.11
N LEU A 158 0.34 -13.12 0.82
CA LEU A 158 0.16 -11.82 0.17
C LEU A 158 -1.18 -11.19 0.61
N MET A 159 -1.17 -9.91 0.96
CA MET A 159 -2.38 -9.21 1.41
C MET A 159 -3.35 -8.94 0.25
N HIS A 160 -4.65 -9.13 0.49
CA HIS A 160 -5.69 -8.88 -0.51
C HIS A 160 -7.05 -8.74 0.18
N GLY A 161 -7.78 -7.67 -0.10
CA GLY A 161 -9.04 -7.30 0.55
C GLY A 161 -8.88 -6.16 1.57
N PRO A 162 -9.89 -5.93 2.41
CA PRO A 162 -9.89 -4.80 3.34
C PRO A 162 -8.85 -4.95 4.46
N TYR A 163 -8.42 -3.82 4.99
CA TYR A 163 -7.48 -3.70 6.09
C TYR A 163 -7.99 -2.66 7.09
N LYS A 164 -7.92 -2.98 8.37
CA LYS A 164 -8.21 -2.07 9.47
C LYS A 164 -7.21 -2.26 10.59
N LYS A 165 -6.72 -1.15 11.11
CA LYS A 165 -5.90 -1.07 12.31
C LYS A 165 -6.67 -0.36 13.40
N TYR A 166 -6.71 -0.98 14.56
CA TYR A 166 -7.33 -0.45 15.76
C TYR A 166 -6.26 -0.16 16.81
N LEU A 167 -6.42 0.93 17.55
CA LEU A 167 -5.71 1.22 18.79
C LEU A 167 -6.72 1.12 19.93
N GLY A 168 -6.67 0.03 20.70
CA GLY A 168 -7.82 -0.38 21.52
C GLY A 168 -9.04 -0.65 20.63
N ASP A 169 -10.14 0.06 20.88
CA ASP A 169 -11.40 -0.06 20.12
C ASP A 169 -11.52 0.95 18.97
N LEU A 170 -10.57 1.89 18.85
CA LEU A 170 -10.62 2.96 17.88
C LEU A 170 -9.93 2.57 16.57
N VAL A 171 -10.62 2.72 15.43
CA VAL A 171 -10.01 2.61 14.11
C VAL A 171 -9.07 3.79 13.88
N VAL A 172 -7.79 3.51 13.68
CA VAL A 172 -6.76 4.52 13.39
C VAL A 172 -6.30 4.50 11.94
N GLU A 173 -6.50 3.40 11.22
CA GLU A 173 -6.15 3.28 9.81
C GLU A 173 -7.09 2.28 9.14
N GLU A 174 -7.60 2.61 7.97
CA GLU A 174 -8.35 1.65 7.15
C GLU A 174 -8.05 1.83 5.66
N GLY A 175 -8.15 0.74 4.93
CA GLY A 175 -7.88 0.74 3.50
C GLY A 175 -8.10 -0.62 2.88
N TRP A 176 -7.65 -0.78 1.64
CA TRP A 176 -7.77 -2.03 0.91
C TRP A 176 -6.44 -2.38 0.26
N TYR A 177 -6.20 -3.68 0.14
CA TYR A 177 -5.09 -4.23 -0.62
C TYR A 177 -5.62 -4.99 -1.83
N TYR A 178 -4.95 -4.82 -2.96
CA TYR A 178 -5.12 -5.66 -4.14
C TYR A 178 -3.79 -6.30 -4.51
N LEU A 179 -3.69 -7.61 -4.30
CA LEU A 179 -2.49 -8.40 -4.61
C LEU A 179 -1.24 -7.78 -3.98
N GLY A 180 -1.34 -7.45 -2.70
CA GLY A 180 -0.28 -6.86 -1.89
C GLY A 180 -0.15 -5.35 -2.04
N ALA A 181 -0.70 -4.73 -3.08
CA ALA A 181 -0.57 -3.29 -3.30
C ALA A 181 -1.72 -2.53 -2.65
N LYS A 182 -1.49 -1.30 -2.17
CA LYS A 182 -2.58 -0.44 -1.69
C LYS A 182 -3.58 -0.18 -2.81
N ASP A 183 -4.87 -0.23 -2.48
CA ASP A 183 -5.95 -0.07 -3.44
C ASP A 183 -7.11 0.71 -2.81
N GLY A 184 -7.86 1.41 -3.66
CA GLY A 184 -9.01 2.20 -3.24
C GLY A 184 -8.66 3.28 -2.22
N ARG A 185 -9.61 3.57 -1.35
CA ARG A 185 -9.46 4.63 -0.35
C ARG A 185 -8.68 4.15 0.86
N TRP A 186 -7.72 4.97 1.30
CA TRP A 186 -6.96 4.82 2.52
C TRP A 186 -7.21 6.02 3.44
N GLU A 187 -7.63 5.76 4.67
CA GLU A 187 -7.97 6.79 5.66
C GLU A 187 -7.14 6.56 6.93
N LEU A 188 -6.54 7.63 7.44
CA LEU A 188 -5.79 7.66 8.69
C LEU A 188 -6.52 8.57 9.67
N TYR A 189 -6.69 8.11 10.90
CA TYR A 189 -7.40 8.84 11.95
C TYR A 189 -6.51 9.06 13.18
N ASP A 190 -6.76 10.15 13.91
CA ASP A 190 -6.17 10.38 15.22
C ASP A 190 -6.94 9.64 16.33
N LYS A 191 -6.52 9.83 17.58
CA LYS A 191 -7.15 9.22 18.77
C LYS A 191 -8.57 9.72 19.07
N ASN A 192 -8.97 10.84 18.46
CA ASN A 192 -10.28 11.45 18.60
C ASN A 192 -11.17 11.17 17.38
N TYR A 193 -10.75 10.26 16.50
CA TYR A 193 -11.43 9.93 15.24
C TYR A 193 -11.48 11.09 14.23
N ASN A 194 -10.59 12.07 14.34
CA ASN A 194 -10.41 13.07 13.30
C ASN A 194 -9.63 12.47 12.13
N LEU A 195 -10.11 12.73 10.92
CA LEU A 195 -9.44 12.31 9.68
C LEU A 195 -8.15 13.13 9.51
N LEU A 196 -7.01 12.46 9.62
CA LEU A 196 -5.67 13.05 9.44
C LEU A 196 -5.23 13.00 7.98
N ASN A 197 -5.51 11.90 7.29
CA ASN A 197 -5.13 11.72 5.90
C ASN A 197 -6.16 10.87 5.15
N LYS A 198 -6.34 11.16 3.87
CA LYS A 198 -7.28 10.46 3.00
C LYS A 198 -6.75 10.36 1.59
N GLU A 199 -6.13 9.23 1.28
CA GLU A 199 -5.52 9.00 -0.01
C GLU A 199 -6.35 8.01 -0.83
N TYR A 200 -6.20 8.08 -2.14
CA TYR A 200 -6.78 7.13 -3.06
C TYR A 200 -5.67 6.48 -3.86
N TYR A 201 -5.71 5.16 -3.90
CA TYR A 201 -4.77 4.33 -4.62
C TYR A 201 -5.49 3.53 -5.70
N GLU A 202 -4.80 3.31 -6.80
CA GLU A 202 -5.19 2.37 -7.84
C GLU A 202 -4.05 1.37 -8.00
N ARG A 203 -4.28 0.13 -7.53
CA ARG A 203 -3.36 -0.99 -7.68
C ARG A 203 -1.90 -0.71 -7.24
N GLY A 204 -1.70 0.15 -6.24
CA GLY A 204 -0.40 0.47 -5.65
C GLY A 204 0.10 1.90 -5.87
N PHE A 205 -0.42 2.58 -6.90
CA PHE A 205 -0.06 3.96 -7.21
C PHE A 205 -1.16 4.92 -6.75
N TYR A 206 -0.86 6.20 -6.56
CA TYR A 206 -1.94 7.16 -6.31
C TYR A 206 -2.91 7.18 -7.49
N GLN A 207 -4.21 7.28 -7.22
CA GLN A 207 -5.25 7.26 -8.24
C GLN A 207 -5.05 8.38 -9.29
N ASP A 208 -4.53 9.53 -8.86
CA ASP A 208 -4.28 10.66 -9.76
C ASP A 208 -2.96 10.53 -10.54
N SER A 209 -2.14 9.50 -10.27
CA SER A 209 -0.82 9.33 -10.91
C SER A 209 -0.95 9.23 -12.42
N GLU A 210 0.01 9.84 -13.12
CA GLU A 210 0.10 9.72 -14.57
C GLU A 210 1.00 8.53 -14.91
N ILE A 211 0.41 7.50 -15.53
CA ILE A 211 1.12 6.28 -15.95
C ILE A 211 1.23 6.29 -17.47
N SER A 212 2.46 6.27 -17.98
CA SER A 212 2.73 6.10 -19.40
C SER A 212 3.20 4.67 -19.70
N TYR A 213 2.96 4.21 -20.92
CA TYR A 213 3.21 2.83 -21.34
C TYR A 213 4.05 2.79 -22.61
N TYR A 214 4.77 1.69 -22.82
CA TYR A 214 5.50 1.43 -24.07
C TYR A 214 4.58 0.90 -25.17
N ASP A 215 3.46 0.29 -24.81
CA ASP A 215 2.54 -0.40 -25.72
C ASP A 215 1.13 0.20 -25.67
N GLU A 216 0.42 0.11 -26.80
CA GLU A 216 -0.98 0.56 -26.88
C GLU A 216 -1.93 -0.28 -26.00
N SER A 217 -1.58 -1.55 -25.75
CA SER A 217 -2.33 -2.44 -24.86
C SER A 217 -2.14 -2.15 -23.37
N LYS A 218 -1.30 -1.17 -22.99
CA LYS A 218 -1.06 -0.74 -21.61
C LYS A 218 -0.58 -1.86 -20.68
N THR A 219 0.20 -2.80 -21.19
CA THR A 219 0.75 -3.92 -20.42
C THR A 219 2.15 -3.63 -19.89
N LYS A 220 2.90 -2.74 -20.55
CA LYS A 220 4.28 -2.40 -20.22
C LYS A 220 4.39 -0.96 -19.75
N ILE A 221 4.47 -0.75 -18.45
CA ILE A 221 4.65 0.59 -17.87
C ILE A 221 6.03 1.14 -18.26
N LYS A 222 6.06 2.40 -18.67
CA LYS A 222 7.26 3.18 -18.99
C LYS A 222 7.61 4.13 -17.85
N GLU A 223 6.64 4.86 -17.35
CA GLU A 223 6.82 5.88 -16.31
C GLU A 223 5.58 5.91 -15.43
N VAL A 224 5.80 6.06 -14.13
CA VAL A 224 4.80 6.38 -13.13
C VAL A 224 5.19 7.70 -12.51
N LYS A 225 4.44 8.74 -12.85
CA LYS A 225 4.59 10.07 -12.28
C LYS A 225 3.58 10.24 -11.15
N PRO A 226 4.03 10.32 -9.88
CA PRO A 226 3.15 10.35 -8.74
C PRO A 226 2.43 11.68 -8.72
N LYS A 227 1.10 11.65 -8.57
CA LYS A 227 0.31 12.87 -8.44
C LYS A 227 -0.67 12.68 -7.29
N LEU A 228 -0.72 13.68 -6.43
CA LEU A 228 -1.56 13.70 -5.25
C LEU A 228 -2.10 15.12 -5.06
N TYR A 229 -3.44 15.26 -5.02
CA TYR A 229 -4.12 16.56 -4.89
C TYR A 229 -3.69 17.61 -5.93
N GLY A 230 -3.45 17.16 -7.16
CA GLY A 230 -3.02 18.04 -8.25
C GLY A 230 -1.52 18.32 -8.32
N LYS A 231 -0.75 17.96 -7.30
CA LYS A 231 0.71 18.17 -7.24
C LYS A 231 1.48 16.91 -7.55
N VAL A 232 2.64 17.03 -8.20
CA VAL A 232 3.53 15.90 -8.48
C VAL A 232 4.37 15.62 -7.23
N THR A 233 3.83 14.79 -6.34
CA THR A 233 4.44 14.46 -5.04
C THR A 233 4.34 12.95 -4.80
N GLY A 234 5.45 12.32 -4.43
CA GLY A 234 5.52 10.89 -4.12
C GLY A 234 6.69 10.17 -4.79
N GLU A 235 6.62 8.84 -4.87
CA GLU A 235 7.62 8.01 -5.53
C GLU A 235 7.49 8.09 -7.06
N TYR A 236 8.55 8.54 -7.72
CA TYR A 236 8.68 8.56 -9.18
C TYR A 236 9.42 7.32 -9.65
N LEU A 237 8.87 6.64 -10.65
CA LEU A 237 9.42 5.40 -11.18
C LEU A 237 9.45 5.43 -12.70
N THR A 238 10.57 5.03 -13.29
CA THR A 238 10.63 4.70 -14.72
C THR A 238 11.15 3.28 -14.91
N PHE A 239 10.72 2.66 -15.99
CA PHE A 239 11.05 1.29 -16.32
C PHE A 239 11.59 1.21 -17.74
N ASN A 240 12.50 0.27 -17.96
CA ASN A 240 12.93 -0.13 -19.30
C ASN A 240 11.83 -0.96 -19.97
N GLU A 241 11.90 -1.13 -21.29
CA GLU A 241 10.93 -1.93 -22.04
C GLU A 241 10.86 -3.40 -21.60
N SER A 242 11.94 -3.91 -21.01
CA SER A 242 12.01 -5.23 -20.38
C SER A 242 11.23 -5.35 -19.07
N GLY A 243 10.72 -4.23 -18.53
CA GLY A 243 10.06 -4.13 -17.22
C GLY A 243 11.02 -3.98 -16.05
N THR A 244 12.34 -3.91 -16.28
CA THR A 244 13.32 -3.61 -15.23
C THR A 244 13.26 -2.14 -14.85
N LEU A 245 13.51 -1.82 -13.58
CA LEU A 245 13.54 -0.44 -13.11
C LEU A 245 14.69 0.32 -13.79
N ALA A 246 14.43 1.53 -14.26
CA ALA A 246 15.39 2.40 -14.95
C ALA A 246 15.80 3.59 -14.06
N GLU A 247 14.84 4.24 -13.41
CA GLU A 247 15.08 5.32 -12.45
C GLU A 247 14.04 5.23 -11.33
N GLN A 248 14.45 5.53 -10.09
CA GLN A 248 13.53 5.78 -8.99
C GLN A 248 13.99 6.97 -8.16
N GLY A 249 13.04 7.69 -7.58
CA GLY A 249 13.32 8.80 -6.67
C GLY A 249 12.04 9.36 -6.06
N MET A 250 12.19 10.41 -5.26
CA MET A 250 11.05 11.12 -4.66
C MET A 250 10.86 12.47 -5.33
N MET A 251 9.61 12.82 -5.56
CA MET A 251 9.18 14.14 -6.02
C MET A 251 8.42 14.85 -4.91
N ASP A 252 8.63 16.15 -4.78
CA ASP A 252 7.86 17.03 -3.92
C ASP A 252 7.52 18.30 -4.69
N ASP A 253 6.22 18.56 -4.89
CA ASP A 253 5.69 19.68 -5.66
C ASP A 253 6.37 19.89 -7.03
N SER A 254 6.54 18.78 -7.76
CA SER A 254 7.22 18.73 -9.08
C SER A 254 8.75 18.93 -9.05
N VAL A 255 9.38 18.95 -7.87
CA VAL A 255 10.83 19.03 -7.70
C VAL A 255 11.39 17.66 -7.30
N LYS A 256 12.53 17.26 -7.90
CA LYS A 256 13.27 16.05 -7.48
C LYS A 256 13.86 16.29 -6.08
N VAL A 257 13.55 15.43 -5.12
CA VAL A 257 14.04 15.51 -3.74
C VAL A 257 14.68 14.20 -3.28
N GLY A 258 15.55 14.30 -2.29
CA GLY A 258 16.22 13.13 -1.70
C GLY A 258 17.16 12.42 -2.67
N ARG A 259 17.32 11.10 -2.48
CA ARG A 259 18.23 10.30 -3.30
C ARG A 259 17.50 9.70 -4.49
N TRP A 260 18.05 9.94 -5.67
CA TRP A 260 17.61 9.37 -6.93
C TRP A 260 18.59 8.30 -7.38
N ILE A 261 18.06 7.19 -7.87
CA ILE A 261 18.84 6.02 -8.27
C ILE A 261 18.48 5.68 -9.70
N GLU A 262 19.47 5.76 -10.58
CA GLU A 262 19.41 5.25 -11.95
C GLU A 262 19.97 3.82 -11.98
N TYR A 263 19.42 3.00 -12.86
CA TYR A 263 19.77 1.60 -13.01
C TYR A 263 20.22 1.32 -14.44
N TYR A 264 21.10 0.33 -14.59
CA TYR A 264 21.40 -0.23 -15.90
C TYR A 264 20.18 -1.00 -16.44
N PRO A 265 19.93 -0.95 -17.77
CA PRO A 265 18.83 -1.70 -18.38
C PRO A 265 18.87 -3.21 -18.09
N THR A 266 20.08 -3.75 -17.95
CA THR A 266 20.35 -5.15 -17.69
C THR A 266 20.76 -5.39 -16.24
N GLY A 267 20.16 -6.38 -15.60
CA GLY A 267 20.64 -6.93 -14.32
C GLY A 267 20.21 -6.21 -13.05
N ASN A 268 19.29 -5.22 -13.12
CA ASN A 268 18.79 -4.47 -11.95
C ASN A 268 19.91 -3.86 -11.08
N ARG A 269 21.03 -3.51 -11.70
CA ARG A 269 22.19 -2.92 -11.01
C ARG A 269 22.09 -1.41 -11.04
N ARG A 270 22.42 -0.77 -9.91
CA ARG A 270 22.51 0.68 -9.83
C ARG A 270 23.61 1.14 -10.78
N LYS A 271 23.36 2.22 -11.48
CA LYS A 271 24.28 2.91 -12.38
C LYS A 271 24.81 4.17 -11.71
N LYS A 272 23.90 4.96 -11.14
CA LYS A 272 24.21 6.27 -10.59
C LYS A 272 23.26 6.60 -9.46
N GLU A 273 23.79 7.18 -8.39
CA GLU A 273 23.01 7.74 -7.29
C GLU A 273 23.27 9.24 -7.23
N THR A 274 22.21 10.05 -7.33
CA THR A 274 22.28 11.52 -7.25
C THR A 274 21.52 11.99 -6.02
N GLN A 275 22.12 12.87 -5.23
CA GLN A 275 21.47 13.52 -4.10
C GLN A 275 20.90 14.85 -4.57
N TYR A 276 19.62 15.08 -4.26
CA TYR A 276 18.92 16.36 -4.41
C TYR A 276 18.60 16.95 -3.03
N GLY A 277 18.01 18.16 -3.04
CA GLY A 277 17.56 18.86 -1.83
C GLY A 277 16.59 18.02 -1.01
N LYS A 278 16.43 18.40 0.26
CA LYS A 278 15.57 17.63 1.19
C LYS A 278 14.09 17.69 0.81
N ASP A 279 13.64 18.86 0.37
CA ASP A 279 12.26 19.18 0.03
C ASP A 279 12.23 20.23 -1.09
N CYS A 280 11.04 20.59 -1.57
CA CYS A 280 10.85 21.56 -2.63
C CYS A 280 11.27 23.00 -2.28
N TYR A 281 11.56 23.33 -1.02
CA TYR A 281 11.96 24.66 -0.57
C TYR A 281 13.48 24.83 -0.46
N ASP A 282 14.24 23.73 -0.62
CA ASP A 282 15.70 23.69 -0.50
C ASP A 282 16.40 24.20 -1.77
N ASN A 283 16.09 25.44 -2.17
CA ASN A 283 16.58 26.06 -3.41
C ASN A 283 18.09 26.31 -3.43
N GLY A 284 18.74 26.30 -2.26
CA GLY A 284 20.20 26.48 -2.13
C GLY A 284 21.00 25.20 -2.30
N PHE A 285 20.33 24.04 -2.39
CA PHE A 285 21.03 22.76 -2.48
C PHE A 285 21.47 22.45 -3.91
N GLU A 286 22.77 22.44 -4.13
CA GLU A 286 23.34 21.96 -5.39
C GLU A 286 23.37 20.43 -5.42
N SER A 287 22.54 19.85 -6.29
CA SER A 287 22.50 18.40 -6.51
C SER A 287 23.88 17.87 -6.90
N TYR A 288 24.25 16.71 -6.38
CA TYR A 288 25.54 16.10 -6.71
C TYR A 288 25.44 14.58 -6.81
N VAL A 289 26.30 14.02 -7.65
CA VAL A 289 26.44 12.57 -7.79
C VAL A 289 27.10 12.03 -6.53
N VAL A 290 26.44 11.09 -5.87
CA VAL A 290 26.90 10.40 -4.67
C VAL A 290 27.83 9.25 -5.08
N TYR A 291 27.31 8.36 -5.92
CA TYR A 291 28.03 7.19 -6.40
C TYR A 291 27.77 6.98 -7.88
N GLU A 292 28.78 6.49 -8.59
CA GLU A 292 28.60 5.82 -9.89
C GLU A 292 29.15 4.40 -9.81
N TYR A 293 28.53 3.51 -10.55
CA TYR A 293 28.84 2.10 -10.56
C TYR A 293 29.07 1.63 -12.00
N ASP A 294 29.99 0.69 -12.17
CA ASP A 294 30.09 -0.07 -13.42
C ASP A 294 28.95 -1.08 -13.56
N GLU A 295 28.84 -1.71 -14.73
CA GLU A 295 27.84 -2.76 -14.98
C GLU A 295 28.00 -3.99 -14.07
N LYS A 296 29.15 -4.16 -13.41
CA LYS A 296 29.42 -5.23 -12.43
C LYS A 296 28.98 -4.86 -11.01
N GLY A 297 28.57 -3.61 -10.78
CA GLY A 297 28.18 -3.07 -9.48
C GLY A 297 29.36 -2.57 -8.64
N LYS A 298 30.56 -2.44 -9.20
CA LYS A 298 31.71 -1.84 -8.54
C LYS A 298 31.61 -0.33 -8.62
N ILE A 299 31.84 0.35 -7.50
CA ILE A 299 31.89 1.81 -7.43
C ILE A 299 33.05 2.30 -8.29
N THR A 300 32.74 3.13 -9.29
CA THR A 300 33.71 3.82 -10.16
C THR A 300 33.95 5.25 -9.72
N PHE A 301 32.95 5.86 -9.07
CA PHE A 301 33.03 7.20 -8.51
C PHE A 301 32.35 7.26 -7.15
N GLU A 302 32.98 7.95 -6.21
CA GLU A 302 32.42 8.28 -4.90
C GLU A 302 32.64 9.77 -4.64
N SER A 303 31.58 10.48 -4.28
CA SER A 303 31.65 11.91 -4.02
C SER A 303 32.54 12.24 -2.83
N PRO A 304 33.47 13.20 -2.94
CA PRO A 304 34.20 13.73 -1.79
C PRO A 304 33.30 14.35 -0.72
N LYS A 305 32.08 14.78 -1.09
CA LYS A 305 31.08 15.35 -0.16
C LYS A 305 30.58 14.32 0.87
N ILE A 306 30.67 13.02 0.58
CA ILE A 306 30.25 11.94 1.49
C ILE A 306 31.23 11.76 2.65
N LYS A 307 32.54 11.91 2.39
CA LYS A 307 33.60 11.66 3.38
C LYS A 307 33.75 12.77 4.43
N LYS A 308 33.00 13.87 4.29
CA LYS A 308 33.07 15.03 5.18
C LYS A 308 32.06 15.01 6.32
N ASN A 309 31.22 13.98 6.42
CA ASN A 309 30.28 13.74 7.51
C ASN A 309 30.63 12.43 8.23
#